data_AF-A0A7S2V2N9-F1
#
_entry.id   AF-A0A7S2V2N9-F1
#
_cell.length_a   1.000
_cell.length_b   1.000
_cell.length_c   1.000
_cell.angle_alpha   90.00
_cell.angle_beta   90.00
_cell.angle_gamma   90.00
#
_symmetry.space_group_name_H-M   'P 1'
#
loop_
_entity.id
_entity.type
_entity.pdbx_description
1 polymer ?
#
loop_
_entity_poly.entity_id
_entity_poly.type
_entity_poly.pdbx_seq_one_letter_code
_entity_poly.pdbx_strand_id
1 'polypeptide(L)'
;YDPAYRAKNEVGVTLCIPGAMHANLIFAESVEYHRMIGFGHYYLGVHHPWDSKEMKAFQELLAPYIESGFVSLHSTDIKGLKFGDESKQFFMHQCLYHSKRVASWSAVWDIDELLIPHILGKTVEDVINAYTRKGQDDICFVQFSSYSVASKDPAGVKSPWLGQRFYMRDAQSNEVWKKSI
;
A
#
# COMPACT_ATOMS: atom_id res chain seq x y z
N TYR A 1 26.84 -0.24 -1.05
CA TYR A 1 25.86 -0.06 -2.13
C TYR A 1 26.40 -0.84 -3.31
N ASP A 2 25.76 -1.95 -3.68
CA ASP A 2 26.18 -2.78 -4.82
C ASP A 2 25.17 -2.56 -5.97
N PRO A 3 25.54 -1.77 -7.00
CA PRO A 3 24.67 -1.51 -8.14
C PRO A 3 24.22 -2.77 -8.88
N ALA A 4 25.05 -3.82 -8.91
CA ALA A 4 24.76 -5.07 -9.60
C ALA A 4 23.69 -5.90 -8.87
N TYR A 5 23.63 -5.80 -7.54
CA TYR A 5 22.56 -6.40 -6.74
C TYR A 5 21.22 -5.71 -7.02
N ARG A 6 21.20 -4.37 -7.10
CA ARG A 6 19.97 -3.62 -7.37
C ARG A 6 19.42 -3.93 -8.76
N ALA A 7 20.25 -3.84 -9.81
CA ALA A 7 19.83 -4.09 -11.19
C ALA A 7 19.20 -5.49 -11.43
N LYS A 8 19.54 -6.49 -10.60
CA LYS A 8 19.00 -7.86 -10.68
C LYS A 8 17.72 -8.09 -9.87
N ASN A 9 17.45 -7.25 -8.86
CA ASN A 9 16.41 -7.48 -7.86
C ASN A 9 15.47 -6.28 -7.72
N GLU A 10 15.49 -5.34 -8.66
CA GLU A 10 14.68 -4.13 -8.61
C GLU A 10 13.23 -4.44 -8.95
N VAL A 11 12.32 -4.13 -8.03
CA VAL A 11 10.87 -4.36 -8.16
C VAL A 11 10.10 -3.09 -8.54
N GLY A 12 10.79 -2.05 -9.00
CA GLY A 12 10.19 -0.76 -9.37
C GLY A 12 9.65 0.00 -8.16
N VAL A 13 8.38 -0.23 -7.81
CA VAL A 13 7.67 0.45 -6.72
C VAL A 13 7.21 -0.55 -5.68
N THR A 14 7.59 -0.34 -4.42
CA THR A 14 7.07 -1.11 -3.28
C THR A 14 6.00 -0.32 -2.55
N LEU A 15 5.05 -1.02 -1.95
CA LEU A 15 3.98 -0.42 -1.16
C LEU A 15 4.10 -0.79 0.33
N CYS A 16 4.07 0.22 1.19
CA CYS A 16 4.04 0.09 2.64
C CYS A 16 2.65 0.40 3.19
N ILE A 17 1.97 -0.61 3.73
CA ILE A 17 0.66 -0.45 4.39
C ILE A 17 0.80 -0.60 5.91
N PRO A 18 0.74 0.51 6.67
CA PRO A 18 0.90 0.46 8.10
C PRO A 18 -0.39 0.01 8.78
N GLY A 19 -0.30 -1.12 9.48
CA GLY A 19 -1.18 -1.43 10.59
C GLY A 19 -2.58 -1.92 10.19
N ALA A 20 -2.73 -3.23 10.21
CA ALA A 20 -3.99 -3.93 10.11
C ALA A 20 -4.27 -4.70 11.41
N MET A 21 -5.50 -4.61 11.93
CA MET A 21 -5.90 -5.36 13.13
C MET A 21 -6.65 -6.65 12.80
N HIS A 22 -7.55 -6.62 11.81
CA HIS A 22 -8.43 -7.76 11.54
C HIS A 22 -8.36 -8.15 10.06
N ALA A 23 -8.13 -9.42 9.79
CA ALA A 23 -8.17 -9.95 8.44
C ALA A 23 -9.58 -9.78 7.86
N ASN A 24 -9.65 -9.30 6.62
CA ASN A 24 -10.90 -9.00 5.92
C ASN A 24 -10.70 -9.20 4.41
N LEU A 25 -11.73 -9.58 3.66
CA LEU A 25 -11.62 -9.76 2.20
C LEU A 25 -11.13 -8.49 1.47
N ILE A 26 -11.36 -7.30 2.04
CA ILE A 26 -10.83 -6.03 1.52
C ILE A 26 -9.30 -6.06 1.40
N PHE A 27 -8.58 -6.78 2.26
CA PHE A 27 -7.12 -6.89 2.17
C PHE A 27 -6.69 -7.65 0.92
N ALA A 28 -7.38 -8.75 0.57
CA ALA A 28 -7.08 -9.50 -0.63
C ALA A 28 -7.39 -8.69 -1.89
N GLU A 29 -8.48 -7.92 -1.90
CA GLU A 29 -8.80 -7.00 -2.99
C GLU A 29 -7.78 -5.87 -3.12
N SER A 30 -7.39 -5.24 -2.00
CA SER A 30 -6.37 -4.19 -2.00
C SER A 30 -5.04 -4.73 -2.54
N VAL A 31 -4.60 -5.90 -2.08
CA VAL A 31 -3.38 -6.56 -2.58
C VAL A 31 -3.48 -6.84 -4.08
N GLU A 32 -4.56 -7.45 -4.55
CA GLU A 32 -4.74 -7.78 -5.96
C GLU A 32 -4.79 -6.53 -6.84
N TYR A 33 -5.52 -5.50 -6.41
CA TYR A 33 -5.59 -4.22 -7.12
C TYR A 33 -4.20 -3.61 -7.32
N HIS A 34 -3.42 -3.52 -6.24
CA HIS A 34 -2.08 -2.95 -6.28
C HIS A 34 -1.13 -3.79 -7.14
N ARG A 35 -1.24 -5.12 -7.10
CA ARG A 35 -0.52 -6.02 -8.00
C ARG A 35 -0.85 -5.73 -9.47
N MET A 36 -2.13 -5.56 -9.79
CA MET A 36 -2.60 -5.31 -11.16
C MET A 36 -2.13 -3.96 -11.72
N ILE A 37 -1.99 -2.93 -10.88
CA ILE A 37 -1.45 -1.62 -11.32
C ILE A 37 0.07 -1.54 -11.29
N GLY A 38 0.76 -2.67 -11.07
CA GLY A 38 2.21 -2.78 -11.28
C GLY A 38 3.06 -2.40 -10.07
N PHE A 39 2.52 -2.48 -8.85
CA PHE A 39 3.41 -2.57 -7.68
C PHE A 39 4.20 -3.87 -7.75
N GLY A 40 5.47 -3.81 -7.35
CA GLY A 40 6.36 -4.97 -7.37
C GLY A 40 6.40 -5.74 -6.05
N HIS A 41 6.11 -5.09 -4.92
CA HIS A 41 5.99 -5.74 -3.62
C HIS A 41 5.06 -5.00 -2.68
N TYR A 42 4.43 -5.74 -1.76
CA TYR A 42 3.45 -5.26 -0.82
C TYR A 42 3.83 -5.65 0.61
N TYR A 43 4.28 -4.68 1.41
CA TYR A 43 4.57 -4.86 2.82
C TYR A 43 3.34 -4.49 3.65
N LEU A 44 2.84 -5.44 4.44
CA LEU A 44 1.68 -5.25 5.31
C LEU A 44 2.06 -5.40 6.78
N GLY A 45 1.88 -4.33 7.55
CA GLY A 45 2.03 -4.36 9.00
C GLY A 45 0.76 -4.92 9.65
N VAL A 46 0.86 -5.99 10.42
CA VAL A 46 -0.24 -6.57 11.19
C VAL A 46 0.02 -6.31 12.67
N HIS A 47 -0.89 -5.61 13.35
CA HIS A 47 -0.73 -5.22 14.75
C HIS A 47 -1.11 -6.34 15.71
N HIS A 48 -0.50 -7.50 15.50
CA HIS A 48 -0.64 -8.68 16.34
C HIS A 48 0.67 -9.47 16.38
N PRO A 49 0.94 -10.21 17.46
CA PRO A 49 2.04 -11.16 17.52
C PRO A 49 2.00 -12.19 16.39
N TRP A 50 3.16 -12.72 16.02
CA TRP A 50 3.30 -13.73 14.96
C TRP A 50 2.51 -15.02 15.21
N ASP A 51 2.34 -15.41 16.47
CA ASP A 51 1.65 -16.63 16.90
C ASP A 51 0.15 -16.45 17.15
N SER A 52 -0.35 -15.21 16.99
CA SER A 52 -1.76 -14.87 17.22
C SER A 52 -2.70 -15.49 16.20
N LYS A 53 -4.00 -15.59 16.55
CA LYS A 53 -5.04 -16.08 15.63
C LYS A 53 -5.22 -15.12 14.46
N GLU A 54 -5.14 -13.82 14.72
CA GLU A 54 -5.28 -12.77 13.72
C GLU A 54 -4.15 -12.80 12.70
N MET A 55 -2.89 -12.98 13.12
CA MET A 55 -1.77 -13.14 12.18
C MET A 55 -1.96 -14.37 11.28
N LYS A 56 -2.38 -15.51 11.85
CA LYS A 56 -2.68 -16.71 11.06
C LYS A 56 -3.79 -16.47 10.05
N ALA A 57 -4.84 -15.75 10.44
CA ALA A 57 -5.91 -15.37 9.52
C ALA A 57 -5.41 -14.49 8.36
N PHE A 58 -4.46 -13.58 8.59
CA PHE A 58 -3.80 -12.83 7.51
C PHE A 58 -2.94 -13.74 6.62
N GLN A 59 -2.17 -14.66 7.21
CA GLN A 59 -1.35 -15.61 6.46
C GLN A 59 -2.21 -16.49 5.55
N GLU A 60 -3.34 -17.01 6.05
CA GLU A 60 -4.28 -17.82 5.27
C GLU A 60 -4.96 -17.01 4.17
N LEU A 61 -5.48 -15.82 4.50
CA LEU A 61 -6.16 -14.95 3.55
C LEU A 61 -5.24 -14.52 2.39
N LEU A 62 -3.98 -14.24 2.69
CA LEU A 62 -3.00 -13.72 1.73
C LEU A 62 -2.01 -14.78 1.24
N ALA A 63 -2.24 -16.06 1.55
CA ALA A 63 -1.32 -17.16 1.22
C ALA A 63 -0.86 -17.14 -0.25
N PRO A 64 -1.74 -16.98 -1.27
CA PRO A 64 -1.30 -16.97 -2.67
C PRO A 64 -0.32 -15.83 -2.99
N TYR A 65 -0.46 -14.69 -2.33
CA TYR A 65 0.40 -13.52 -2.53
C TYR A 65 1.70 -13.61 -1.74
N ILE A 66 1.67 -14.28 -0.58
CA ILE A 66 2.86 -14.57 0.22
C ILE A 66 3.71 -15.62 -0.49
N GLU A 67 3.10 -16.70 -0.97
CA GLU A 67 3.78 -17.80 -1.67
C GLU A 67 4.39 -17.36 -3.00
N SER A 68 3.74 -16.45 -3.73
CA SER A 68 4.32 -15.85 -4.94
C SER A 68 5.43 -14.84 -4.64
N GLY A 69 5.66 -14.50 -3.37
CA GLY A 69 6.65 -13.52 -2.95
C GLY A 69 6.22 -12.07 -3.13
N PHE A 70 4.96 -11.80 -3.49
CA PHE A 70 4.44 -10.44 -3.69
C PHE A 70 4.13 -9.73 -2.37
N VAL A 71 3.71 -10.47 -1.33
CA VAL A 71 3.36 -9.92 -0.02
C VAL A 71 4.38 -10.34 1.04
N SER A 72 4.73 -9.40 1.92
CA SER A 72 5.39 -9.71 3.19
C SER A 72 4.60 -9.15 4.35
N LEU A 73 4.26 -10.00 5.30
CA LEU A 73 3.66 -9.59 6.56
C LEU A 73 4.75 -9.19 7.55
N HIS A 74 4.46 -8.22 8.40
CA HIS A 74 5.30 -7.88 9.54
C HIS A 74 4.42 -7.72 10.77
N SER A 75 4.76 -8.41 11.85
CA SER A 75 4.17 -8.10 13.14
C SER A 75 4.61 -6.70 13.58
N THR A 76 3.64 -5.85 13.94
CA THR A 76 3.87 -4.55 14.55
C THR A 76 3.50 -4.57 16.04
N ASP A 77 3.33 -5.76 16.62
CA ASP A 77 3.14 -5.94 18.05
C ASP A 77 4.47 -5.69 18.77
N ILE A 78 4.54 -4.56 19.48
CA ILE A 78 5.64 -4.21 20.35
C ILE A 78 5.05 -4.02 21.73
N LYS A 79 5.61 -4.71 22.73
CA LYS A 79 5.15 -4.62 24.11
C LYS A 79 5.09 -3.15 24.57
N GLY A 80 3.89 -2.69 24.90
CA GLY A 80 3.63 -1.32 25.37
C GLY A 80 3.26 -0.32 24.27
N LEU A 81 3.40 -0.69 23.00
CA LEU A 81 2.98 0.11 21.86
C LEU A 81 1.55 -0.27 21.47
N LYS A 82 0.64 0.71 21.54
CA LYS A 82 -0.75 0.51 21.10
C LYS A 82 -0.89 0.76 19.60
N PHE A 83 -1.93 0.17 19.02
CA PHE A 83 -2.36 0.53 17.67
C PHE A 83 -2.66 2.03 17.59
N GLY A 84 -2.03 2.70 16.65
CA GLY A 84 -2.08 4.16 16.48
C GLY A 84 -0.90 4.68 15.69
N ASP A 85 -0.76 6.00 15.60
CA ASP A 85 0.22 6.65 14.72
C ASP A 85 1.67 6.23 15.02
N GLU A 86 2.02 6.03 16.29
CA GLU A 86 3.36 5.57 16.67
C GLU A 86 3.65 4.16 16.13
N SER A 87 2.69 3.23 16.22
CA SER A 87 2.82 1.89 15.64
C SER A 87 2.90 1.91 14.11
N LYS A 88 2.17 2.83 13.47
CA LYS A 88 2.23 3.05 12.03
C LYS A 88 3.62 3.57 11.63
N GLN A 89 4.14 4.57 12.34
CA GLN A 89 5.48 5.12 12.11
C GLN A 89 6.57 4.07 12.26
N PHE A 90 6.52 3.26 13.32
CA PHE A 90 7.46 2.16 13.51
C PHE A 90 7.48 1.22 12.30
N PHE A 91 6.29 0.80 11.84
CA PHE A 91 6.19 -0.05 10.65
C PHE A 91 6.70 0.65 9.39
N MET A 92 6.39 1.92 9.18
CA MET A 92 6.87 2.68 8.02
C MET A 92 8.41 2.68 7.96
N HIS A 93 9.09 2.89 9.10
CA HIS A 93 10.56 2.79 9.17
C HIS A 93 11.06 1.38 8.81
N GLN A 94 10.41 0.34 9.31
CA GLN A 94 10.75 -1.04 8.98
C GLN A 94 10.55 -1.33 7.49
N CYS A 95 9.43 -0.91 6.91
CA CYS A 95 9.14 -1.09 5.49
C CYS A 95 10.19 -0.38 4.62
N LEU A 96 10.50 0.88 4.92
CA LEU A 96 11.52 1.66 4.21
C LEU A 96 12.91 1.01 4.30
N TYR A 97 13.23 0.40 5.45
CA TYR A 97 14.49 -0.35 5.60
C TYR A 97 14.56 -1.55 4.65
N HIS A 98 13.46 -2.30 4.50
CA HIS A 98 13.39 -3.45 3.60
C HIS A 98 13.33 -3.03 2.12
N SER A 99 12.63 -1.95 1.77
CA SER A 99 12.49 -1.49 0.40
C SER A 99 13.74 -0.84 -0.18
N LYS A 100 14.56 -0.17 0.65
CA LYS A 100 15.71 0.66 0.24
C LYS A 100 16.68 0.00 -0.75
N ARG A 101 16.80 -1.33 -0.76
CA ARG A 101 17.75 -2.06 -1.61
C ARG A 101 17.12 -2.71 -2.84
N VAL A 102 15.80 -2.79 -2.89
CA VAL A 102 15.06 -3.56 -3.90
C VAL A 102 14.07 -2.70 -4.68
N ALA A 103 13.83 -1.46 -4.27
CA ALA A 103 12.86 -0.57 -4.89
C ALA A 103 13.51 0.71 -5.42
N SER A 104 12.99 1.25 -6.52
CA SER A 104 13.24 2.62 -6.95
C SER A 104 12.42 3.62 -6.17
N TRP A 105 11.19 3.24 -5.82
CA TRP A 105 10.21 4.09 -5.13
C TRP A 105 9.53 3.31 -4.00
N SER A 106 9.10 4.01 -2.96
CA SER A 106 8.37 3.40 -1.82
C SER A 106 7.14 4.22 -1.51
N ALA A 107 5.98 3.69 -1.90
CA ALA A 107 4.69 4.28 -1.59
C ALA A 107 4.28 3.98 -0.16
N VAL A 108 3.63 4.95 0.49
CA VAL A 108 3.04 4.77 1.81
C VAL A 108 1.61 5.30 1.82
N TRP A 109 0.65 4.43 2.12
CA TRP A 109 -0.75 4.80 2.31
C TRP A 109 -1.49 3.80 3.19
N ASP A 110 -2.70 4.15 3.63
CA ASP A 110 -3.54 3.26 4.44
C ASP A 110 -4.17 2.15 3.57
N ILE A 111 -4.63 1.07 4.19
CA ILE A 111 -5.14 -0.11 3.47
C ILE A 111 -6.36 0.16 2.61
N ASP A 112 -7.19 1.11 3.04
CA ASP A 112 -8.44 1.52 2.42
C ASP A 112 -8.24 2.58 1.32
N GLU A 113 -6.98 2.91 1.01
CA GLU A 113 -6.61 3.85 -0.04
C GLU A 113 -6.12 3.12 -1.29
N LEU A 114 -6.59 3.59 -2.45
CA LEU A 114 -6.23 3.04 -3.75
C LEU A 114 -5.70 4.17 -4.65
N LEU A 115 -4.52 3.98 -5.24
CA LEU A 115 -4.07 4.83 -6.33
C LEU A 115 -4.78 4.43 -7.61
N ILE A 116 -5.54 5.36 -8.19
CA ILE A 116 -6.25 5.13 -9.45
C ILE A 116 -5.53 5.86 -10.59
N PRO A 117 -4.84 5.15 -11.51
CA PRO A 117 -4.31 5.79 -12.71
C PRO A 117 -5.45 6.36 -13.55
N HIS A 118 -5.37 7.65 -13.92
CA HIS A 118 -6.37 8.30 -14.77
C HIS A 118 -6.48 7.71 -16.18
N ILE A 119 -5.45 6.99 -16.63
CA ILE A 119 -5.39 6.34 -17.93
C ILE A 119 -5.35 4.83 -17.72
N LEU A 120 -6.32 4.13 -18.32
CA LEU A 120 -6.40 2.67 -18.25
C LEU A 120 -5.14 2.02 -18.82
N GLY A 121 -4.67 0.96 -18.16
CA GLY A 121 -3.49 0.20 -18.58
C GLY A 121 -2.15 0.85 -18.22
N LYS A 122 -2.15 1.99 -17.50
CA LYS A 122 -0.92 2.57 -16.94
C LYS A 122 -0.56 1.93 -15.60
N THR A 123 0.73 1.69 -15.41
CA THR A 123 1.27 1.22 -14.13
C THR A 123 1.48 2.38 -13.16
N VAL A 124 1.69 2.09 -11.88
CA VAL A 124 2.12 3.08 -10.89
C VAL A 124 3.43 3.76 -11.31
N GLU A 125 4.35 3.00 -11.93
CA GLU A 125 5.61 3.56 -12.41
C GLU A 125 5.40 4.52 -13.58
N ASP A 126 4.46 4.24 -14.50
CA ASP A 126 4.08 5.19 -15.54
C ASP A 126 3.52 6.48 -14.95
N VAL A 127 2.71 6.39 -13.89
CA VAL A 127 2.16 7.55 -13.19
C VAL A 127 3.29 8.38 -12.58
N ILE A 128 4.17 7.77 -11.79
CA ILE A 128 5.32 8.46 -11.19
C ILE A 128 6.19 9.11 -12.28
N ASN A 129 6.53 8.35 -13.31
CA ASN A 129 7.36 8.81 -14.42
C ASN A 129 6.75 9.97 -15.21
N ALA A 130 5.42 10.08 -15.26
CA ALA A 130 4.76 11.23 -15.89
C ALA A 130 4.97 12.52 -15.10
N TYR A 131 5.09 12.43 -13.77
CA TYR A 131 5.35 13.57 -12.90
C TYR A 131 6.84 13.87 -12.74
N THR A 132 7.72 12.87 -12.84
CA THR A 132 9.16 13.06 -12.70
C THR A 132 9.86 13.47 -14.00
N ARG A 133 9.25 13.24 -15.16
CA ARG A 133 9.80 13.68 -16.45
C ARG A 133 9.56 15.17 -16.72
N LYS A 134 10.45 16.03 -16.21
CA LYS A 134 10.87 17.32 -16.80
C LYS A 134 12.01 17.95 -15.98
N GLY A 135 13.26 17.67 -16.33
CA GLY A 135 14.43 18.48 -15.93
C GLY A 135 14.65 18.64 -14.42
N GLN A 136 14.19 17.70 -13.60
CA GLN A 136 14.35 17.70 -12.15
C GLN A 136 15.09 16.42 -11.75
N ASP A 137 16.42 16.47 -11.81
CA ASP A 137 17.28 15.33 -11.47
C ASP A 137 17.28 15.00 -9.96
N ASP A 138 16.54 15.78 -9.14
CA ASP A 138 16.52 15.72 -7.67
C ASP A 138 15.10 15.53 -7.06
N ILE A 139 14.23 14.72 -7.68
CA ILE A 139 12.92 14.42 -7.06
C ILE A 139 13.07 13.35 -5.98
N CYS A 140 12.96 13.77 -4.72
CA CYS A 140 13.05 12.89 -3.55
C CYS A 140 11.72 12.24 -3.13
N PHE A 141 10.58 12.84 -3.50
CA PHE A 141 9.25 12.29 -3.22
C PHE A 141 8.20 12.87 -4.18
N VAL A 142 7.13 12.13 -4.42
CA VAL A 142 5.92 12.58 -5.12
C VAL A 142 4.76 12.53 -4.14
N GLN A 143 4.00 13.62 -4.03
CA GLN A 143 2.82 13.68 -3.16
C GLN A 143 1.53 13.70 -4.00
N PHE A 144 0.57 12.88 -3.59
CA PHE A 144 -0.76 12.77 -4.16
C PHE A 144 -1.78 13.39 -3.21
N SER A 145 -2.73 14.11 -3.79
CA SER A 145 -3.93 14.55 -3.08
C SER A 145 -5.00 13.45 -3.15
N SER A 146 -5.61 13.12 -2.01
CA SER A 146 -6.66 12.11 -1.96
C SER A 146 -8.00 12.68 -2.41
N TYR A 147 -8.82 11.84 -3.03
CA TYR A 147 -10.24 12.11 -3.23
C TYR A 147 -11.01 11.26 -2.22
N SER A 148 -11.86 11.86 -1.40
CA SER A 148 -12.73 11.07 -0.55
C SER A 148 -13.81 10.41 -1.42
N VAL A 149 -14.28 9.25 -0.99
CA VAL A 149 -15.44 8.61 -1.60
C VAL A 149 -16.63 8.91 -0.69
N ALA A 150 -17.27 10.05 -0.88
CA ALA A 150 -18.51 10.35 -0.20
C ALA A 150 -19.65 9.55 -0.84
N SER A 151 -19.87 8.30 -0.40
CA SER A 151 -21.15 7.66 -0.69
C SER A 151 -22.21 8.27 0.25
N LYS A 152 -23.29 8.81 -0.31
CA LYS A 152 -24.44 9.30 0.47
C LYS A 152 -25.19 8.16 1.18
N ASP A 153 -24.88 6.90 0.87
CA ASP A 153 -25.45 5.72 1.51
C ASP A 153 -24.48 4.51 1.43
N PRO A 154 -23.50 4.39 2.34
CA PRO A 154 -22.58 3.25 2.37
C PRO A 154 -23.28 1.95 2.77
N ALA A 155 -24.46 2.05 3.39
CA ALA A 155 -25.23 0.92 3.90
C ALA A 155 -26.06 0.23 2.78
N GLY A 156 -26.36 0.94 1.69
CA GLY A 156 -27.14 0.42 0.57
C GLY A 156 -26.42 -0.62 -0.30
N VAL A 157 -25.08 -0.55 -0.41
CA VAL A 157 -24.31 -1.46 -1.26
C VAL A 157 -23.65 -2.57 -0.43
N LYS A 158 -24.38 -3.67 -0.24
CA LYS A 158 -23.87 -4.91 0.37
C LYS A 158 -22.98 -5.69 -0.60
N SER A 159 -21.83 -5.15 -0.96
CA SER A 159 -20.78 -5.88 -1.68
C SER A 159 -19.62 -6.20 -0.72
N PRO A 160 -18.93 -7.33 -0.79
CA PRO A 160 -17.65 -7.50 -0.08
C PRO A 160 -16.52 -6.69 -0.73
N TRP A 161 -16.72 -6.16 -1.94
CA TRP A 161 -15.68 -5.51 -2.75
C TRP A 161 -15.65 -3.98 -2.55
N LEU A 162 -14.52 -3.45 -2.12
CA LEU A 162 -14.17 -2.04 -1.95
C LEU A 162 -14.53 -1.23 -3.19
N GLY A 163 -14.09 -1.67 -4.38
CA GLY A 163 -14.37 -0.96 -5.64
C GLY A 163 -15.86 -0.83 -5.96
N GLN A 164 -16.68 -1.77 -5.49
CA GLN A 164 -18.14 -1.76 -5.70
C GLN A 164 -18.88 -0.95 -4.62
N ARG A 165 -18.33 -0.85 -3.40
CA ARG A 165 -18.88 0.01 -2.33
C ARG A 165 -18.71 1.51 -2.63
N PHE A 166 -17.78 1.85 -3.53
CA PHE A 166 -17.26 3.20 -3.70
C PHE A 166 -17.43 3.73 -5.13
N TYR A 167 -18.66 3.70 -5.64
CA TYR A 167 -19.01 4.11 -7.00
C TYR A 167 -19.08 5.64 -7.21
N MET A 168 -19.19 6.45 -6.14
CA MET A 168 -19.23 7.91 -6.22
C MET A 168 -17.96 8.51 -5.63
N ARG A 169 -17.02 8.90 -6.48
CA ARG A 169 -15.77 9.56 -6.08
C ARG A 169 -15.96 11.07 -6.05
N ASP A 170 -15.36 11.75 -5.08
CA ASP A 170 -15.33 13.21 -5.10
C ASP A 170 -14.70 13.70 -6.41
N ALA A 171 -15.36 14.64 -7.08
CA ALA A 171 -14.84 15.21 -8.33
C ALA A 171 -13.59 16.08 -8.10
N GLN A 172 -13.35 16.51 -6.86
CA GLN A 172 -12.25 17.39 -6.46
C GLN A 172 -11.71 16.95 -5.09
N SER A 173 -10.38 16.98 -4.93
CA SER A 173 -9.71 16.74 -3.65
C SER A 173 -10.10 17.82 -2.64
N ASN A 174 -10.31 17.44 -1.38
CA ASN A 174 -10.51 18.38 -0.27
C ASN A 174 -9.19 18.82 0.38
N GLU A 175 -8.04 18.34 -0.11
CA GLU A 175 -6.67 18.61 0.36
C GLU A 175 -6.40 18.23 1.83
N VAL A 176 -7.35 17.59 2.51
CA VAL A 176 -7.23 17.20 3.93
C VAL A 176 -6.22 16.06 4.10
N TRP A 177 -6.23 15.09 3.18
CA TRP A 177 -5.32 13.94 3.22
C TRP A 177 -4.37 13.93 2.03
N LYS A 178 -3.09 13.72 2.35
CA LYS A 178 -1.97 13.71 1.42
C LYS A 178 -1.21 12.41 1.59
N LYS A 179 -0.80 11.80 0.47
CA LYS A 179 -0.05 10.53 0.45
C LYS A 179 1.20 10.70 -0.38
N SER A 180 2.26 9.97 -0.07
CA SER A 180 3.57 10.16 -0.70
C SER A 180 4.17 8.85 -1.20
N ILE A 181 4.95 8.98 -2.27
CA ILE A 181 5.79 7.94 -2.88
C ILE A 181 7.23 8.43 -2.95
#